data_AF-A0A942TMX2-F1
#
_entry.id   AF-A0A942TMX2-F1
#
_cell.length_a   1.000
_cell.length_b   1.000
_cell.length_c   1.000
_cell.angle_alpha   90.00
_cell.angle_beta   90.00
_cell.angle_gamma   90.00
#
_symmetry.space_group_name_H-M   'P 1'
#
loop_
_entity.id
_entity.type
_entity.pdbx_description
1 polymer ?
#
loop_
_entity_poly.entity_id
_entity_poly.type
_entity_poly.pdbx_seq_one_letter_code
_entity_poly.pdbx_strand_id
1 'polypeptide(L)'
;MSVAINDMRASALGIVGTGTGFSADKNVTDGTNSTNVESALDVTTFEAAANAITVFDNAIKSVSAQRSSLGAFQNRLEHTINNLGTSSENLTAAESRIRDVDMAKEMMEQTKNSILSQVAQAMLAQANQQPQGVLQLLR
;
A
#
# COMPACT_ATOMS: atom_id res chain seq x y z
N MET A 1 11.62 -6.59 4.78
CA MET A 1 11.13 -5.94 6.01
C MET A 1 10.05 -6.82 6.58
N SER A 2 10.41 -7.77 7.44
CA SER A 2 9.46 -8.73 8.02
C SER A 2 8.95 -8.19 9.34
N VAL A 3 7.62 -8.15 9.50
CA VAL A 3 7.01 -7.95 10.82
C VAL A 3 6.98 -9.31 11.49
N ALA A 4 7.83 -9.49 12.50
CA ALA A 4 7.77 -10.65 13.37
C ALA A 4 6.99 -10.27 14.64
N ILE A 5 5.96 -11.05 14.95
CA ILE A 5 5.28 -10.97 16.24
C ILE A 5 5.94 -12.01 17.13
N ASN A 6 6.67 -11.55 18.14
CA ASN A 6 7.23 -12.44 19.16
C ASN A 6 6.08 -13.15 19.90
N ASP A 7 6.35 -14.30 20.51
CA ASP A 7 5.32 -15.02 21.25
C ASP A 7 4.84 -14.19 22.45
N MET A 8 3.57 -13.80 22.42
CA MET A 8 2.91 -12.99 23.45
C MET A 8 1.91 -13.80 24.29
N ARG A 9 1.96 -15.14 24.23
CA ARG A 9 1.12 -16.01 25.05
C ARG A 9 1.50 -15.93 26.53
N ALA A 10 0.59 -16.36 27.39
CA ALA A 10 0.76 -16.31 28.85
C ALA A 10 2.03 -17.03 29.32
N SER A 11 2.34 -18.19 28.73
CA SER A 11 3.57 -18.94 29.04
C SER A 11 4.84 -18.18 28.65
N ALA A 12 4.86 -17.58 27.44
CA ALA A 12 6.00 -16.80 26.96
C ALA A 12 6.23 -15.50 27.75
N LEU A 13 5.16 -14.93 28.30
CA LEU A 13 5.20 -13.75 29.18
C LEU A 13 5.55 -14.10 30.63
N GLY A 14 5.69 -15.38 30.98
CA GLY A 14 6.06 -15.85 32.33
C GLY A 14 4.99 -15.61 33.39
N ILE A 15 3.76 -15.26 32.99
CA ILE A 15 2.64 -14.99 33.92
C ILE A 15 1.91 -16.27 34.35
N VAL A 16 2.22 -17.41 33.70
CA VAL A 16 1.77 -18.75 34.08
C VAL A 16 2.98 -19.68 34.09
N GLY A 17 2.93 -20.71 34.93
CA GLY A 17 4.00 -21.69 35.01
C GLY A 17 3.75 -22.73 36.09
N THR A 18 4.80 -23.52 36.38
CA THR A 18 4.79 -24.50 37.47
C THR A 18 6.02 -24.28 38.36
N GLY A 19 5.82 -24.28 39.67
CA GLY A 19 6.91 -24.12 40.66
C GLY A 19 6.68 -23.01 41.68
N THR A 20 7.76 -22.62 42.37
CA THR A 20 7.73 -21.61 43.44
C THR A 20 7.28 -20.25 42.92
N GLY A 21 6.32 -19.61 43.59
CA GLY A 21 5.71 -18.34 43.16
C GLY A 21 4.44 -18.49 42.33
N PHE A 22 4.05 -19.73 42.00
CA PHE A 22 2.77 -20.05 41.36
C PHE A 22 1.88 -20.87 42.30
N SER A 23 0.56 -20.77 42.11
CA SER A 23 -0.44 -21.52 42.87
C SER A 23 -0.28 -23.03 42.69
N ALA A 24 -0.67 -23.81 43.70
CA ALA A 24 -0.66 -25.26 43.65
C ALA A 24 -1.68 -25.83 42.65
N ASP A 25 -2.78 -25.10 42.41
CA ASP A 25 -3.85 -25.54 41.52
C ASP A 25 -3.61 -25.12 40.06
N LYS A 26 -3.77 -26.09 39.15
CA LYS A 26 -3.74 -25.86 37.70
C LYS A 26 -5.11 -25.42 37.21
N ASN A 27 -5.38 -24.12 37.31
CA ASN A 27 -6.67 -23.53 36.98
C ASN A 27 -6.63 -22.57 35.79
N VAL A 28 -5.47 -22.37 35.17
CA VAL A 28 -5.29 -21.46 34.03
C VAL A 28 -4.70 -22.17 32.81
N THR A 29 -4.90 -21.55 31.65
CA THR A 29 -4.40 -22.00 30.35
C THR A 29 -3.07 -21.33 30.01
N ASP A 30 -2.26 -21.99 29.17
CA ASP A 30 -1.03 -21.48 28.58
C ASP A 30 -1.26 -20.49 27.41
N GLY A 31 -2.53 -20.30 27.02
CA GLY A 31 -2.93 -19.44 25.91
C GLY A 31 -2.95 -20.15 24.53
N THR A 32 -2.86 -21.48 24.48
CA THR A 32 -3.00 -22.27 23.24
C THR A 32 -4.32 -23.00 23.09
N ASN A 33 -4.87 -23.48 24.20
CA ASN A 33 -6.05 -24.32 24.23
C ASN A 33 -6.93 -23.98 25.45
N SER A 34 -8.12 -24.55 25.53
CA SER A 34 -9.04 -24.34 26.66
C SER A 34 -8.83 -25.32 27.81
N THR A 35 -7.69 -26.02 27.86
CA THR A 35 -7.38 -26.93 28.97
C THR A 35 -6.53 -26.21 30.01
N ASN A 36 -6.88 -26.41 31.28
CA ASN A 36 -6.14 -25.82 32.40
C ASN A 36 -4.93 -26.70 32.73
N VAL A 37 -3.78 -26.37 32.16
CA VAL A 37 -2.54 -27.15 32.29
C VAL A 37 -1.48 -26.46 33.16
N GLU A 38 -1.65 -25.16 33.39
CA GLU A 38 -0.69 -24.27 34.06
C GLU A 38 -1.28 -23.70 35.36
N SER A 39 -0.40 -23.21 36.23
CA SER A 39 -0.77 -22.51 37.46
C SER A 39 -0.67 -20.99 37.32
N ALA A 40 -1.60 -20.29 37.95
CA ALA A 40 -1.57 -18.83 38.07
C ALA A 40 -0.51 -18.40 39.08
N LEU A 41 -0.08 -17.14 38.98
CA LEU A 41 0.85 -16.52 39.93
C LEU A 41 0.23 -16.44 41.33
N ASP A 42 1.00 -16.78 42.36
CA ASP A 42 0.52 -16.79 43.74
C ASP A 42 0.51 -15.37 44.33
N VAL A 43 -0.62 -14.99 44.93
CA VAL A 43 -0.85 -13.67 45.55
C VAL A 43 -1.31 -13.83 47.01
N THR A 44 -1.23 -15.04 47.57
CA THR A 44 -1.73 -15.33 48.92
C THR A 44 -0.85 -14.75 50.03
N THR A 45 0.45 -14.57 49.77
CA THR A 45 1.40 -13.97 50.71
C THR A 45 1.92 -12.63 50.19
N PHE A 46 2.37 -11.75 51.09
CA PHE A 46 2.96 -10.45 50.70
C PHE A 46 4.16 -10.62 49.76
N GLU A 47 5.04 -11.58 50.06
CA GLU A 47 6.23 -11.85 49.26
C GLU A 47 5.86 -12.40 47.87
N ALA A 48 4.92 -13.36 47.80
CA ALA A 48 4.43 -13.89 46.53
C ALA A 48 3.75 -12.79 45.69
N ALA A 49 2.94 -11.93 46.31
CA ALA A 49 2.30 -10.81 45.65
C ALA A 49 3.31 -9.76 45.12
N ALA A 50 4.37 -9.47 45.87
CA ALA A 50 5.43 -8.56 45.42
C ALA A 50 6.20 -9.12 44.21
N ASN A 51 6.51 -10.42 44.24
CA ASN A 51 7.10 -11.13 43.10
C ASN A 51 6.13 -11.13 41.90
N ALA A 52 4.83 -11.32 42.17
CA ALA A 52 3.80 -11.35 41.15
C ALA A 52 3.72 -10.03 40.36
N ILE A 53 3.74 -8.90 41.08
CA ILE A 53 3.75 -7.56 40.47
C ILE A 53 4.95 -7.37 39.55
N THR A 54 6.14 -7.86 39.96
CA THR A 54 7.37 -7.74 39.17
C THR A 54 7.26 -8.52 37.86
N VAL A 55 6.70 -9.73 37.89
CA VAL A 55 6.44 -10.53 36.68
C VAL A 55 5.45 -9.81 35.75
N PHE A 56 4.36 -9.26 36.29
CA PHE A 56 3.39 -8.51 35.49
C PHE A 56 4.00 -7.25 34.86
N ASP A 57 4.84 -6.50 35.58
CA ASP A 57 5.52 -5.32 35.03
C ASP A 57 6.44 -5.70 33.85
N ASN A 58 7.19 -6.80 33.99
CA ASN A 58 8.01 -7.31 32.90
C ASN A 58 7.17 -7.77 31.68
N ALA A 59 6.04 -8.45 31.92
CA ALA A 59 5.13 -8.85 30.85
C ALA A 59 4.54 -7.63 30.12
N ILE A 60 4.10 -6.61 30.87
CA ILE A 60 3.56 -5.35 30.31
C ILE A 60 4.63 -4.63 29.50
N LYS A 61 5.88 -4.56 29.98
CA LYS A 61 7.01 -3.97 29.24
C LYS A 61 7.25 -4.69 27.92
N SER A 62 7.26 -6.01 27.91
CA SER A 62 7.41 -6.81 26.68
C SER A 62 6.28 -6.56 25.68
N VAL A 63 5.03 -6.55 26.14
CA VAL A 63 3.85 -6.23 25.29
C VAL A 63 3.94 -4.80 24.74
N SER A 64 4.32 -3.85 25.58
CA SER A 64 4.42 -2.44 25.20
C SER A 64 5.54 -2.20 24.19
N ALA A 65 6.68 -2.87 24.35
CA ALA A 65 7.77 -2.84 23.38
C ALA A 65 7.33 -3.39 22.01
N GLN A 66 6.62 -4.52 22.00
CA GLN A 66 6.09 -5.09 20.76
C GLN A 66 5.09 -4.15 20.09
N ARG A 67 4.15 -3.56 20.85
CA ARG A 67 3.19 -2.57 20.34
C ARG A 67 3.87 -1.32 19.79
N SER A 68 4.91 -0.83 20.47
CA SER A 68 5.71 0.31 20.01
C SER A 68 6.37 0.00 18.67
N SER A 69 6.98 -1.18 18.52
CA SER A 69 7.56 -1.59 17.23
C SER A 69 6.50 -1.69 16.14
N LEU A 70 5.32 -2.26 16.41
CA LEU A 70 4.23 -2.33 15.44
C LEU A 70 3.74 -0.93 15.03
N GLY A 71 3.64 0.01 15.99
CA GLY A 71 3.31 1.41 15.69
C GLY A 71 4.34 2.08 14.79
N ALA A 72 5.63 1.85 15.02
CA ALA A 72 6.69 2.35 14.13
C ALA A 72 6.57 1.76 12.71
N PHE A 73 6.24 0.48 12.59
CA PHE A 73 5.96 -0.15 11.29
C PHE A 73 4.73 0.45 10.61
N GLN A 74 3.65 0.71 11.34
CA GLN A 74 2.45 1.38 10.81
C GLN A 74 2.79 2.77 10.27
N ASN A 75 3.53 3.59 11.03
CA ASN A 75 3.97 4.92 10.57
C ASN A 75 4.79 4.82 9.27
N ARG A 76 5.72 3.86 9.18
CA ARG A 76 6.51 3.66 7.96
C ARG A 76 5.65 3.24 6.77
N LEU A 77 4.66 2.37 6.98
CA LEU A 77 3.73 1.96 5.94
C LEU A 77 2.87 3.15 5.49
N GLU A 78 2.38 3.97 6.40
CA GLU A 78 1.60 5.17 6.08
C GLU A 78 2.43 6.18 5.27
N HIS A 79 3.68 6.45 5.68
CA HIS A 79 4.59 7.28 4.88
C HIS A 79 4.89 6.66 3.51
N THR A 80 5.04 5.34 3.44
CA THR A 80 5.27 4.65 2.16
C THR A 80 4.06 4.77 1.26
N ILE A 81 2.85 4.59 1.79
CA ILE A 81 1.59 4.74 1.05
C ILE A 81 1.44 6.17 0.53
N ASN A 82 1.67 7.18 1.37
CA ASN A 82 1.59 8.59 0.96
C ASN A 82 2.61 8.92 -0.14
N ASN A 83 3.85 8.43 -0.01
CA ASN A 83 4.87 8.59 -1.04
C ASN A 83 4.52 7.85 -2.34
N LEU A 84 3.92 6.66 -2.25
CA LEU A 84 3.50 5.89 -3.41
C LEU A 84 2.31 6.56 -4.10
N GLY A 85 1.37 7.13 -3.35
CA GLY A 85 0.24 7.89 -3.87
C GLY A 85 0.69 9.10 -4.68
N THR A 86 1.58 9.93 -4.11
CA THR A 86 2.16 11.08 -4.83
C THR A 86 2.98 10.65 -6.04
N SER A 87 3.75 9.56 -5.95
CA SER A 87 4.48 9.01 -7.09
C SER A 87 3.54 8.51 -8.18
N SER A 88 2.44 7.84 -7.82
CA SER A 88 1.41 7.38 -8.75
C SER A 88 0.73 8.56 -9.45
N GLU A 89 0.38 9.62 -8.72
CA GLU A 89 -0.19 10.83 -9.30
C GLU A 89 0.76 11.49 -10.30
N ASN A 90 2.03 11.64 -9.92
CA ASN A 90 3.06 12.18 -10.80
C ASN A 90 3.27 11.32 -12.06
N LEU A 91 3.26 9.99 -11.92
CA LEU A 91 3.37 9.06 -13.04
C LEU A 91 2.14 9.12 -13.95
N THR A 92 0.93 9.17 -13.40
CA THR A 92 -0.30 9.33 -14.20
C THR A 92 -0.32 10.68 -14.91
N ALA A 93 0.14 11.77 -14.29
CA ALA A 93 0.25 13.07 -14.93
C ALA A 93 1.35 13.12 -16.02
N ALA A 94 2.45 12.38 -15.82
CA ALA A 94 3.48 12.20 -16.85
C ALA A 94 2.99 11.31 -17.99
N GLU A 95 2.27 10.23 -17.69
CA GLU A 95 1.62 9.37 -18.68
C GLU A 95 0.60 10.16 -19.48
N SER A 96 -0.27 10.94 -18.84
CA SER A 96 -1.21 11.86 -19.50
C SER A 96 -0.48 12.81 -20.44
N ARG A 97 0.63 13.44 -20.02
CA ARG A 97 1.44 14.29 -20.93
C ARG A 97 2.06 13.56 -22.12
N ILE A 98 2.35 12.27 -22.00
CA ILE A 98 2.98 11.47 -23.08
C ILE A 98 1.91 10.85 -23.98
N ARG A 99 0.80 10.40 -23.40
CA ARG A 99 -0.24 9.61 -24.05
C ARG A 99 -1.41 10.45 -24.52
N ASP A 100 -1.79 11.46 -23.73
CA ASP A 100 -2.75 12.46 -24.16
C ASP A 100 -1.98 13.40 -25.10
N VAL A 101 -2.06 13.10 -26.39
CA VAL A 101 -1.77 14.08 -27.42
C VAL A 101 -2.59 15.32 -27.15
N ASP A 102 -1.99 16.51 -27.28
CA ASP A 102 -2.73 17.76 -27.34
C ASP A 102 -3.79 17.63 -28.44
N MET A 103 -5.03 17.30 -28.07
CA MET A 103 -6.15 17.09 -29.01
C MET A 103 -6.30 18.30 -29.94
N ALA A 104 -5.98 19.49 -29.45
CA ALA A 104 -5.96 20.70 -30.27
C ALA A 104 -4.95 20.62 -31.42
N LYS A 105 -3.74 20.10 -31.19
CA LYS A 105 -2.69 19.98 -32.20
C LYS A 105 -2.99 18.87 -33.20
N GLU A 106 -3.42 17.71 -32.72
CA GLU A 106 -3.78 16.58 -33.59
C GLU A 106 -5.01 16.92 -34.45
N MET A 107 -6.01 17.62 -33.90
CA MET A 107 -7.18 18.09 -34.66
C MET A 107 -6.79 19.14 -35.72
N MET A 108 -5.81 20.03 -35.43
CA MET A 108 -5.29 20.96 -36.43
C MET A 108 -4.53 20.24 -37.55
N GLU A 109 -3.70 19.24 -37.22
CA GLU A 109 -3.01 18.42 -38.21
C GLU A 109 -3.99 17.59 -39.04
N GLN A 110 -4.99 16.98 -38.42
CA GLN A 110 -6.07 16.26 -39.10
C GLN A 110 -6.87 17.18 -40.02
N THR A 111 -7.20 18.39 -39.56
CA THR A 111 -7.92 19.40 -40.36
C THR A 111 -7.05 19.87 -41.52
N LYS A 112 -5.77 20.15 -41.28
CA LYS A 112 -4.80 20.52 -42.32
C LYS A 112 -4.68 19.43 -43.38
N ASN A 113 -4.56 18.17 -42.97
CA ASN A 113 -4.47 17.03 -43.89
C ASN A 113 -5.78 16.82 -44.66
N SER A 114 -6.93 17.06 -44.03
CA SER A 114 -8.24 17.01 -44.69
C SER A 114 -8.39 18.11 -45.74
N ILE A 115 -7.98 19.34 -45.42
CA ILE A 115 -7.94 20.46 -46.37
C ILE A 115 -6.96 20.15 -47.50
N LEU A 116 -5.76 19.62 -47.20
CA LEU A 116 -4.77 19.29 -48.23
C LEU A 116 -5.30 18.23 -49.21
N SER A 117 -6.02 17.22 -48.70
CA SER A 117 -6.66 16.19 -49.52
C SER A 117 -7.77 16.77 -50.42
N GLN A 118 -8.63 17.64 -49.87
CA GLN A 118 -9.66 18.35 -50.63
C GLN A 118 -9.07 19.29 -51.69
N VAL A 119 -8.00 20.02 -51.34
CA VAL A 119 -7.25 20.89 -52.25
C VAL A 119 -6.55 20.07 -53.33
N ALA A 120 -5.96 18.92 -53.00
CA ALA A 120 -5.35 18.03 -53.98
C ALA A 120 -6.36 17.50 -55.00
N GLN A 121 -7.58 17.15 -54.56
CA GLN A 121 -8.68 16.76 -55.46
C GLN A 121 -9.14 17.93 -56.34
N ALA A 122 -9.33 19.13 -55.76
CA ALA A 122 -9.71 20.32 -56.52
C ALA A 122 -8.61 20.78 -57.50
N MET A 123 -7.35 20.69 -57.11
CA MET A 123 -6.18 20.99 -57.95
C MET A 123 -6.02 19.97 -59.07
N LEU A 124 -6.24 18.68 -58.81
CA LEU A 124 -6.27 17.66 -59.87
C LEU A 124 -7.40 17.93 -60.87
N ALA A 125 -8.58 18.32 -60.38
CA ALA A 125 -9.69 18.68 -61.25
C ALA A 125 -9.36 19.93 -62.09
N GLN A 126 -8.78 20.96 -61.49
CA GLN A 126 -8.36 22.19 -62.18
C GLN A 126 -7.23 21.92 -63.20
N ALA A 127 -6.23 21.12 -62.84
CA ALA A 127 -5.11 20.74 -63.70
C ALA A 127 -5.54 19.84 -64.87
N ASN A 128 -6.64 19.09 -64.74
CA ASN A 128 -7.24 18.33 -65.85
C ASN A 128 -8.11 19.19 -66.76
N GLN A 129 -8.69 20.29 -66.26
CA GLN A 129 -9.49 21.22 -67.08
C GLN A 129 -8.63 22.24 -67.84
N GLN A 130 -7.47 22.63 -67.28
CA GLN A 130 -6.58 23.61 -67.90
C GLN A 130 -6.10 23.21 -69.33
N PRO A 131 -5.73 21.95 -69.62
CA PRO A 131 -5.35 21.49 -70.96
C PRO A 131 -6.51 21.54 -71.97
N GLN A 132 -7.75 21.32 -71.52
CA GLN A 132 -8.93 21.33 -72.39
C GLN A 132 -9.25 22.75 -72.90
N GLY A 133 -8.99 23.77 -72.08
CA GLY A 133 -9.09 25.18 -72.50
C GLY A 133 -8.04 25.56 -73.54
N VAL A 134 -6.81 25.01 -73.46
CA VAL A 134 -5.77 25.26 -74.46
C VAL A 134 -6.05 24.53 -75.78
N LEU A 135 -6.65 23.34 -75.74
CA LEU A 135 -7.07 22.63 -76.97
C LEU A 135 -8.22 23.34 -77.71
N GLN A 136 -9.07 24.11 -77.02
CA GLN A 136 -10.07 24.97 -77.70
C GLN A 136 -9.43 26.17 -78.40
N LEU A 137 -8.27 26.65 -77.92
CA LEU A 137 -7.52 27.76 -78.52
C LEU A 137 -6.61 27.33 -79.70
N LEU A 138 -6.44 26.02 -79.90
CA LEU A 138 -5.64 25.44 -81.00
C LEU A 138 -6.52 24.85 -82.13
N ARG A 139 -7.82 25.15 -82.14
CA ARG A 139 -8.76 24.76 -83.21
C ARG A 139 -9.20 25.93 -84.06
#